data_AF-A0A844MQU6-F1
#
_entry.id   AF-A0A844MQU6-F1
#
_cell.length_a   1.000
_cell.length_b   1.000
_cell.length_c   1.000
_cell.angle_alpha   90.00
_cell.angle_beta   90.00
_cell.angle_gamma   90.00
#
_symmetry.space_group_name_H-M   'P 1'
#
loop_
_entity.id
_entity.type
_entity.pdbx_description
1 polymer ?
#
loop_
_entity_poly.entity_id
_entity_poly.type
_entity_poly.pdbx_seq_one_letter_code
_entity_poly.pdbx_strand_id
1 'polypeptide(L)'
;MGAKVIPVIGIRKQSSKKQRALEILVRLKRLYPDATCSLNYASPVQLLVATILSAQCTDERVNQVTPALFSKFPDAASLANADLAELENLVRSTGFYRNKAKNIKSACQTIVSEFGSQVPKRMEDLLKLSGVARKTANVVLAHAYGIHVGVTVDTHVKRLSQRLGLTEHSDPIRIERDLMGLLPQADWENWSIRLIYHGRAICKARSPACEACELSDLCPSASSEQ
;
A
#
# COMPACT_ATOMS: atom_id res chain seq x y z
N MET A 1 -36.72 -44.71 26.91
CA MET A 1 -36.00 -43.78 27.81
C MET A 1 -34.91 -43.11 27.00
N GLY A 2 -35.16 -41.87 26.56
CA GLY A 2 -34.35 -41.16 25.57
C GLY A 2 -33.04 -40.64 26.16
N ALA A 3 -31.95 -40.91 25.46
CA ALA A 3 -30.64 -40.33 25.77
C ALA A 3 -30.66 -38.82 25.49
N LYS A 4 -30.41 -38.02 26.54
CA LYS A 4 -30.21 -36.57 26.42
C LYS A 4 -28.93 -36.31 25.63
N VAL A 5 -29.08 -35.78 24.42
CA VAL A 5 -27.99 -35.14 23.69
C VAL A 5 -27.67 -33.83 24.41
N ILE A 6 -26.45 -33.71 24.92
CA ILE A 6 -25.93 -32.46 25.50
C ILE A 6 -25.39 -31.61 24.34
N PRO A 7 -25.86 -30.37 24.12
CA PRO A 7 -25.30 -29.52 23.09
C PRO A 7 -23.93 -29.03 23.57
N VAL A 8 -22.87 -29.37 22.84
CA VAL A 8 -21.56 -28.74 23.02
C VAL A 8 -21.66 -27.34 22.43
N ILE A 9 -21.98 -26.36 23.27
CA ILE A 9 -21.92 -24.94 22.89
C ILE A 9 -20.44 -24.61 22.72
N GLY A 10 -19.99 -24.53 21.46
CA GLY A 10 -18.65 -24.07 21.09
C GLY A 10 -18.49 -22.60 21.47
N ILE A 11 -18.00 -22.34 22.68
CA ILE A 11 -17.57 -21.01 23.11
C ILE A 11 -16.34 -20.65 22.25
N ARG A 12 -16.54 -19.89 21.17
CA ARG A 12 -15.43 -19.29 20.41
C ARG A 12 -14.67 -18.38 21.37
N LYS A 13 -13.56 -18.86 21.91
CA LYS A 13 -12.64 -18.05 22.74
C LYS A 13 -12.11 -16.94 21.85
N GLN A 14 -12.62 -15.73 22.04
CA GLN A 14 -12.32 -14.59 21.18
C GLN A 14 -10.83 -14.25 21.35
N SER A 15 -10.01 -14.61 20.36
CA SER A 15 -8.57 -14.36 20.38
C SER A 15 -8.29 -12.86 20.52
N SER A 16 -7.22 -12.48 21.21
CA SER A 16 -6.84 -11.07 21.31
C SER A 16 -6.65 -10.45 19.92
N LYS A 17 -6.81 -9.13 19.80
CA LYS A 17 -6.60 -8.40 18.53
C LYS A 17 -5.24 -8.73 17.89
N LYS A 18 -4.20 -8.89 18.71
CA LYS A 18 -2.86 -9.28 18.28
C LYS A 18 -2.78 -10.72 17.77
N GLN A 19 -3.37 -11.68 18.49
CA GLN A 19 -3.42 -13.07 18.04
C GLN A 19 -4.16 -13.20 16.70
N ARG A 20 -5.29 -12.50 16.55
CA ARG A 20 -6.02 -12.43 15.28
C ARG A 20 -5.17 -11.84 14.15
N ALA A 21 -4.47 -10.73 14.40
CA ALA A 21 -3.60 -10.10 13.39
C ALA A 21 -2.50 -11.06 12.90
N LEU A 22 -1.86 -11.78 13.82
CA LEU A 22 -0.80 -12.74 13.49
C LEU A 22 -1.33 -13.95 12.71
N GLU A 23 -2.51 -14.46 13.07
CA GLU A 23 -3.13 -15.55 12.31
C GLU A 23 -3.51 -15.09 10.89
N ILE A 24 -4.11 -13.90 10.76
CA ILE A 24 -4.42 -13.31 9.44
C ILE A 24 -3.13 -13.15 8.61
N LEU A 25 -2.03 -12.71 9.23
CA LEU A 25 -0.74 -12.57 8.54
C LEU A 25 -0.25 -13.91 7.96
N VAL A 26 -0.36 -15.01 8.71
CA VAL A 26 0.00 -16.35 8.23
C VAL A 26 -0.89 -16.78 7.05
N ARG A 27 -2.20 -16.58 7.15
CA ARG A 27 -3.12 -16.96 6.07
C ARG A 27 -2.90 -16.12 4.80
N LEU A 28 -2.70 -14.81 4.95
CA LEU A 28 -2.37 -13.93 3.83
C LEU A 28 -1.04 -14.29 3.16
N LYS A 29 -0.02 -14.73 3.92
CA LYS A 29 1.24 -15.23 3.36
C LYS A 29 1.03 -16.42 2.43
N ARG A 30 0.15 -17.35 2.82
CA ARG A 30 -0.19 -18.54 2.02
C ARG A 30 -1.09 -18.21 0.81
N LEU A 31 -2.07 -17.32 0.99
CA LEU A 31 -3.00 -16.93 -0.07
C LEU A 31 -2.31 -16.12 -1.18
N TYR A 32 -1.34 -15.29 -0.80
CA TYR A 32 -0.66 -14.37 -1.71
C TYR A 32 0.86 -14.43 -1.47
N PRO A 33 1.51 -15.56 -1.82
CA PRO A 33 2.95 -15.74 -1.63
C PRO A 33 3.76 -14.79 -2.53
N ASP A 34 3.26 -14.55 -3.75
CA ASP A 34 3.92 -13.74 -4.78
C ASP A 34 3.41 -12.29 -4.84
N ALA A 35 2.71 -11.84 -3.79
CA ALA A 35 2.21 -10.47 -3.73
C ALA A 35 3.38 -9.49 -3.69
N THR A 36 3.46 -8.58 -4.66
CA THR A 36 4.54 -7.61 -4.78
C THR A 36 3.99 -6.22 -5.12
N CYS A 37 4.87 -5.22 -5.16
CA CYS A 37 4.53 -3.88 -5.66
C CYS A 37 3.97 -4.00 -7.09
N SER A 38 2.81 -3.42 -7.33
CA SER A 38 2.16 -3.42 -8.64
C SER A 38 2.76 -2.40 -9.61
N LEU A 39 3.58 -1.45 -9.14
CA LEU A 39 4.21 -0.43 -9.99
C LEU A 39 5.49 -0.98 -10.64
N ASN A 40 5.66 -0.74 -11.94
CA ASN A 40 6.85 -1.13 -12.68
C ASN A 40 7.95 -0.06 -12.55
N TYR A 41 9.14 -0.46 -12.09
CA TYR A 41 10.30 0.42 -11.94
C TYR A 41 11.61 -0.38 -12.03
N ALA A 42 12.70 0.28 -12.40
CA ALA A 42 14.05 -0.28 -12.41
C ALA A 42 15.01 0.43 -11.43
N SER A 43 14.60 1.53 -10.81
CA SER A 43 15.43 2.31 -9.89
C SER A 43 14.59 3.03 -8.82
N PRO A 44 15.21 3.49 -7.71
CA PRO A 44 14.51 4.23 -6.66
C PRO A 44 13.81 5.51 -7.17
N VAL A 45 14.40 6.23 -8.12
CA VAL A 45 13.78 7.43 -8.70
C VAL A 45 12.58 7.08 -9.56
N GLN A 46 12.64 5.99 -10.32
CA GLN A 46 11.50 5.51 -11.09
C GLN A 46 10.34 5.09 -10.17
N LEU A 47 10.62 4.38 -9.08
CA LEU A 47 9.59 4.04 -8.08
C LEU A 47 8.98 5.30 -7.45
N LEU A 48 9.81 6.29 -7.08
CA LEU A 48 9.34 7.55 -6.52
C LEU A 48 8.36 8.24 -7.49
N VAL A 49 8.75 8.38 -8.75
CA VAL A 49 7.92 9.00 -9.80
C VAL A 49 6.63 8.22 -10.03
N ALA A 50 6.72 6.90 -10.19
CA ALA A 50 5.55 6.03 -10.36
C ALA A 50 4.57 6.16 -9.18
N THR A 51 5.10 6.30 -7.95
CA THR A 51 4.27 6.46 -6.74
C THR A 51 3.63 7.85 -6.66
N ILE A 52 4.30 8.91 -7.11
CA ILE A 52 3.68 10.25 -7.26
C ILE A 52 2.56 10.20 -8.30
N LEU A 53 2.78 9.48 -9.41
CA LEU A 53 1.76 9.30 -10.46
C LEU A 53 0.55 8.49 -10.00
N SER A 54 0.74 7.50 -9.12
CA SER A 54 -0.34 6.64 -8.62
C SER A 54 -1.31 7.35 -7.67
N ALA A 55 -0.98 8.56 -7.19
CA ALA A 55 -1.90 9.36 -6.40
C ALA A 55 -3.20 9.62 -7.18
N GLN A 56 -4.31 9.02 -6.72
CA GLN A 56 -5.61 9.04 -7.40
C GLN A 56 -5.57 8.54 -8.86
N CYS A 57 -4.69 7.58 -9.15
CA CYS A 57 -4.58 6.89 -10.43
C CYS A 57 -4.43 5.39 -10.18
N THR A 58 -4.84 4.56 -11.14
CA THR A 58 -4.63 3.11 -11.02
C THR A 58 -3.19 2.76 -11.37
N ASP A 59 -2.61 1.78 -10.68
CA ASP A 59 -1.26 1.29 -10.97
C ASP A 59 -1.15 0.83 -12.43
N GLU A 60 -2.20 0.21 -12.96
CA GLU A 60 -2.27 -0.19 -14.38
C GLU A 60 -2.08 1.00 -15.32
N ARG A 61 -2.77 2.12 -15.08
CA ARG A 61 -2.63 3.33 -15.90
C ARG A 61 -1.23 3.94 -15.74
N VAL A 62 -0.67 3.92 -14.54
CA VAL A 62 0.71 4.38 -14.32
C VAL A 62 1.69 3.51 -15.12
N ASN A 63 1.55 2.18 -15.07
CA ASN A 63 2.41 1.24 -15.79
C ASN A 63 2.29 1.31 -17.31
N GLN A 64 1.17 1.81 -17.84
CA GLN A 64 1.04 2.11 -19.27
C GLN A 64 1.82 3.37 -19.69
N VAL A 65 2.01 4.31 -18.78
CA VAL A 65 2.64 5.62 -19.03
C VAL A 65 4.14 5.61 -18.76
N THR A 66 4.56 4.92 -17.70
CA THR A 66 5.95 4.94 -17.24
C THR A 66 6.98 4.41 -18.25
N PRO A 67 6.70 3.46 -19.16
CA PRO A 67 7.70 3.01 -20.14
C PRO A 67 8.21 4.14 -21.04
N ALA A 68 7.29 4.93 -21.62
CA ALA A 68 7.67 6.07 -22.47
C ALA A 68 8.34 7.18 -21.65
N LEU A 69 7.84 7.44 -20.43
CA LEU A 69 8.41 8.42 -19.53
C LEU A 69 9.87 8.08 -19.15
N PHE A 70 10.11 6.85 -18.71
CA PHE A 70 11.43 6.41 -18.24
C PHE A 70 12.41 6.09 -19.36
N SER A 71 11.91 5.77 -20.56
CA SER A 71 12.77 5.73 -21.75
C SER A 71 13.33 7.11 -22.09
N LYS A 72 12.56 8.17 -21.85
CA LYS A 72 12.98 9.54 -22.16
C LYS A 72 13.75 10.21 -21.02
N PHE A 73 13.32 9.97 -19.79
CA PHE A 73 13.91 10.53 -18.58
C PHE A 73 14.23 9.40 -17.60
N PRO A 74 15.35 8.68 -17.80
CA PRO A 74 15.67 7.47 -17.05
C PRO A 74 16.10 7.72 -15.59
N ASP A 75 16.52 8.95 -15.27
CA ASP A 75 17.16 9.30 -13.99
C ASP A 75 16.67 10.65 -13.41
N ALA A 76 17.13 10.98 -12.21
CA ALA A 76 16.75 12.23 -11.54
C ALA A 76 17.24 13.48 -12.29
N ALA A 77 18.41 13.44 -12.91
CA ALA A 77 18.98 14.59 -13.60
C ALA A 77 18.18 14.95 -14.86
N SER A 78 17.83 13.95 -15.66
CA SER A 78 17.00 14.11 -16.85
C SER A 78 15.58 14.59 -16.51
N LEU A 79 14.96 14.04 -15.46
CA LEU A 79 13.66 14.51 -14.96
C LEU A 79 13.70 15.94 -14.40
N ALA A 80 14.77 16.31 -13.70
CA ALA A 80 14.95 17.65 -13.14
C ALA A 80 15.08 18.73 -14.22
N ASN A 81 15.66 18.37 -15.36
CA ASN A 81 15.89 19.25 -16.51
C ASN A 81 14.83 19.13 -17.61
N ALA A 82 13.87 18.19 -17.49
CA ALA A 82 12.83 17.97 -18.48
C ALA A 82 12.02 19.24 -18.78
N ASP A 83 11.66 19.47 -20.04
CA ASP A 83 10.68 20.49 -20.37
C ASP A 83 9.34 20.16 -19.68
N LEU A 84 8.72 21.17 -19.05
CA LEU A 84 7.54 20.92 -18.24
C LEU A 84 6.34 20.54 -19.11
N ALA A 85 6.17 21.16 -20.28
CA ALA A 85 5.04 20.86 -21.17
C ALA A 85 5.17 19.45 -21.76
N GLU A 86 6.39 19.03 -22.07
CA GLU A 86 6.68 17.66 -22.47
C GLU A 86 6.36 16.63 -21.37
N LEU A 87 6.82 16.88 -20.14
CA LEU A 87 6.53 16.01 -19.01
C LEU A 87 5.02 15.91 -18.74
N GLU A 88 4.31 17.05 -18.80
CA GLU A 88 2.85 17.12 -18.70
C GLU A 88 2.15 16.27 -19.77
N ASN A 89 2.61 16.33 -21.02
CA ASN A 89 2.04 15.56 -22.12
C ASN A 89 2.21 14.05 -21.91
N LEU A 90 3.38 13.60 -21.47
CA LEU A 90 3.65 12.19 -21.20
C LEU A 90 2.75 11.64 -20.08
N VAL A 91 2.53 12.42 -19.02
CA VAL A 91 1.76 11.95 -17.85
C VAL A 91 0.30 12.38 -17.86
N ARG A 92 -0.19 12.95 -18.96
CA ARG A 92 -1.53 13.54 -19.11
C ARG A 92 -2.66 12.62 -18.68
N SER A 93 -2.51 11.32 -18.97
CA SER A 93 -3.54 10.30 -18.74
C SER A 93 -3.65 9.83 -17.28
N THR A 94 -2.79 10.35 -16.38
CA THR A 94 -2.75 9.96 -14.95
C THR A 94 -3.65 10.81 -14.03
N GLY A 95 -4.34 11.83 -14.56
CA GLY A 95 -5.17 12.74 -13.79
C GLY A 95 -4.35 13.69 -12.89
N PHE A 96 -4.82 14.93 -12.67
CA PHE A 96 -4.05 15.99 -11.98
C PHE A 96 -2.61 16.16 -12.53
N TYR A 97 -2.42 15.86 -13.81
CA TYR A 97 -1.11 15.65 -14.43
C TYR A 97 -0.20 16.89 -14.35
N ARG A 98 -0.75 18.11 -14.42
CA ARG A 98 0.03 19.35 -14.29
C ARG A 98 0.72 19.46 -12.94
N ASN A 99 -0.04 19.22 -11.87
CA ASN A 99 0.52 19.22 -10.51
C ASN A 99 1.51 18.06 -10.31
N LYS A 100 1.20 16.88 -10.86
CA LYS A 100 2.10 15.72 -10.80
C LYS A 100 3.42 16.00 -11.54
N ALA A 101 3.38 16.52 -12.76
CA ALA A 101 4.56 16.87 -13.55
C ALA A 101 5.42 17.92 -12.83
N LYS A 102 4.80 18.99 -12.31
CA LYS A 102 5.48 19.99 -11.49
C LYS A 102 6.16 19.38 -10.27
N ASN A 103 5.44 18.52 -9.54
CA ASN A 103 5.98 17.85 -8.35
C ASN A 103 7.13 16.91 -8.69
N ILE A 104 7.02 16.11 -9.76
CA ILE A 104 8.09 15.22 -10.22
C ILE A 104 9.36 16.01 -10.55
N LYS A 105 9.24 17.05 -11.37
CA LYS A 105 10.38 17.90 -11.75
C LYS A 105 11.01 18.54 -10.52
N SER A 106 10.21 19.16 -9.65
CA SER A 106 10.67 19.80 -8.40
C SER A 106 11.35 18.81 -7.44
N ALA A 107 10.75 17.63 -7.23
CA ALA A 107 11.35 16.58 -6.40
C ALA A 107 12.70 16.11 -6.96
N CYS A 108 12.79 15.93 -8.28
CA CYS A 108 14.05 15.54 -8.93
C CYS A 108 15.11 16.65 -8.86
N GLN A 109 14.71 17.92 -8.95
CA GLN A 109 15.61 19.06 -8.73
C GLN A 109 16.20 19.03 -7.32
N THR A 110 15.37 18.86 -6.28
CA THR A 110 15.85 18.70 -4.90
C THR A 110 16.77 17.48 -4.74
N ILE A 111 16.44 16.34 -5.35
CA ILE A 111 17.30 15.14 -5.35
C ILE A 111 18.68 15.43 -5.95
N VAL A 112 18.73 16.16 -7.06
CA VAL A 112 20.01 16.52 -7.70
C VAL A 112 20.79 17.51 -6.84
N SER A 113 20.15 18.58 -6.36
CA SER A 113 20.85 19.67 -5.67
C SER A 113 21.26 19.35 -4.23
N GLU A 114 20.42 18.61 -3.50
CA GLU A 114 20.62 18.39 -2.05
C GLU A 114 21.08 16.96 -1.72
N PHE A 115 20.80 15.99 -2.58
CA PHE A 115 21.02 14.57 -2.31
C PHE A 115 21.93 13.87 -3.33
N GLY A 116 22.69 14.64 -4.12
CA GLY A 116 23.70 14.09 -5.04
C GLY A 116 23.11 13.11 -6.06
N SER A 117 21.93 13.42 -6.58
CA SER A 117 21.18 12.61 -7.55
C SER A 117 20.68 11.25 -7.03
N GLN A 118 20.73 11.01 -5.71
CA GLN A 118 20.20 9.79 -5.09
C GLN A 118 18.92 10.08 -4.30
N VAL A 119 17.91 9.22 -4.46
CA VAL A 119 16.69 9.32 -3.65
C VAL A 119 17.05 9.04 -2.18
N PRO A 120 16.76 9.96 -1.23
CA PRO A 120 17.20 9.81 0.15
C PRO A 120 16.54 8.61 0.84
N LYS A 121 17.25 8.03 1.81
CA LYS A 121 16.84 6.81 2.56
C LYS A 121 16.28 7.11 3.95
N ARG A 122 15.91 8.36 4.22
CA ARG A 122 15.33 8.81 5.49
C ARG A 122 13.95 9.41 5.26
N MET A 123 13.01 9.11 6.15
CA MET A 123 11.63 9.61 6.08
C MET A 123 11.59 11.14 6.04
N GLU A 124 12.32 11.81 6.93
CA GLU A 124 12.33 13.28 7.01
C GLU A 124 12.86 13.95 5.74
N ASP A 125 13.82 13.32 5.06
CA ASP A 125 14.37 13.83 3.80
C ASP A 125 13.42 13.58 2.63
N LEU A 126 12.78 12.41 2.56
CA LEU A 126 11.76 12.12 1.56
C LEU A 126 10.57 13.08 1.66
N LEU A 127 10.18 13.49 2.87
CA LEU A 127 9.10 14.44 3.09
C LEU A 127 9.42 15.87 2.64
N LYS A 128 10.68 16.21 2.35
CA LYS A 128 11.06 17.49 1.71
C LYS A 128 10.73 17.51 0.22
N LEU A 129 10.59 16.33 -0.41
CA LEU A 129 10.39 16.22 -1.85
C LEU A 129 8.95 16.58 -2.24
N SER A 130 8.80 17.41 -3.27
CA SER A 130 7.48 17.83 -3.76
C SER A 130 6.62 16.64 -4.20
N GLY A 131 5.37 16.60 -3.74
CA GLY A 131 4.45 15.49 -4.06
C GLY A 131 4.68 14.21 -3.25
N VAL A 132 5.62 14.21 -2.29
CA VAL A 132 5.89 13.07 -1.42
C VAL A 132 5.28 13.32 -0.05
N ALA A 133 4.27 12.52 0.28
CA ALA A 133 3.72 12.43 1.63
C ALA A 133 4.21 11.14 2.31
N ARG A 134 3.87 10.98 3.60
CA ARG A 134 4.27 9.82 4.42
C ARG A 134 3.99 8.47 3.75
N LYS A 135 2.84 8.33 3.10
CA LYS A 135 2.49 7.12 2.34
C LYS A 135 3.50 6.85 1.20
N THR A 136 3.77 7.85 0.37
CA THR A 136 4.75 7.76 -0.72
C THR A 136 6.13 7.43 -0.20
N ALA A 137 6.55 8.07 0.90
CA ALA A 137 7.83 7.81 1.54
C ALA A 137 7.94 6.37 2.09
N ASN A 138 6.89 5.84 2.73
CA ASN A 138 6.85 4.44 3.17
C ASN A 138 7.04 3.46 2.00
N VAL A 139 6.30 3.67 0.89
CA VAL A 139 6.43 2.85 -0.33
C VAL A 139 7.86 2.87 -0.84
N VAL A 140 8.47 4.04 -0.98
CA VAL A 140 9.84 4.18 -1.50
C VAL A 140 10.86 3.52 -0.57
N LEU A 141 10.79 3.76 0.73
CA LEU A 141 11.72 3.17 1.70
C LEU A 141 11.63 1.64 1.71
N ALA A 142 10.42 1.10 1.69
CA ALA A 142 10.23 -0.34 1.73
C ALA A 142 10.63 -1.01 0.42
N HIS A 143 10.16 -0.52 -0.72
CA HIS A 143 10.34 -1.20 -2.00
C HIS A 143 11.64 -0.89 -2.74
N ALA A 144 12.21 0.31 -2.58
CA ALA A 144 13.51 0.61 -3.17
C ALA A 144 14.67 0.18 -2.27
N TYR A 145 14.47 0.16 -0.95
CA TYR A 145 15.57 0.03 0.01
C TYR A 145 15.40 -1.07 1.07
N GLY A 146 14.24 -1.74 1.15
CA GLY A 146 13.98 -2.74 2.20
C GLY A 146 13.88 -2.15 3.61
N ILE A 147 13.65 -0.84 3.73
CA ILE A 147 13.60 -0.12 5.01
C ILE A 147 12.14 0.05 5.43
N HIS A 148 11.70 -0.72 6.41
CA HIS A 148 10.32 -0.68 6.89
C HIS A 148 10.16 0.32 8.04
N VAL A 149 9.61 1.50 7.75
CA VAL A 149 9.39 2.57 8.75
C VAL A 149 7.92 2.68 9.17
N GLY A 150 7.01 2.10 8.40
CA GLY A 150 5.59 2.06 8.72
C GLY A 150 4.80 1.16 7.77
N VAL A 151 3.52 1.00 8.07
CA VAL A 151 2.56 0.26 7.23
C VAL A 151 1.92 1.23 6.24
N THR A 152 1.97 0.92 4.95
CA THR A 152 1.35 1.75 3.91
C THR A 152 -0.17 1.61 3.96
N VAL A 153 -0.89 2.64 4.41
CA VAL A 153 -2.36 2.63 4.52
C VAL A 153 -3.00 3.30 3.31
N ASP A 154 -3.53 2.50 2.39
CA ASP A 154 -4.38 2.96 1.29
C ASP A 154 -5.88 2.69 1.57
N THR A 155 -6.73 2.80 0.54
CA THR A 155 -8.17 2.57 0.68
C THR A 155 -8.52 1.10 0.94
N HIS A 156 -7.71 0.16 0.46
CA HIS A 156 -7.86 -1.27 0.75
C HIS A 156 -7.44 -1.58 2.18
N VAL A 157 -6.23 -1.18 2.57
CA VAL A 157 -5.67 -1.40 3.91
C VAL A 157 -6.56 -0.75 4.96
N LYS A 158 -7.02 0.49 4.74
CA LYS A 158 -7.99 1.15 5.63
C LYS A 158 -9.26 0.33 5.79
N ARG A 159 -9.92 -0.02 4.68
CA ARG A 159 -11.19 -0.76 4.70
C ARG A 159 -11.05 -2.13 5.38
N LEU A 160 -10.03 -2.89 5.01
CA LEU A 160 -9.83 -4.25 5.52
C LEU A 160 -9.37 -4.24 6.97
N SER A 161 -8.51 -3.32 7.39
CA SER A 161 -8.11 -3.19 8.79
C SER A 161 -9.30 -2.92 9.71
N GLN A 162 -10.27 -2.13 9.24
CA GLN A 162 -11.52 -1.88 9.94
C GLN A 162 -12.42 -3.13 9.96
N ARG A 163 -12.68 -3.75 8.79
CA ARG A 163 -13.52 -4.97 8.70
C ARG A 163 -12.97 -6.15 9.51
N LEU A 164 -11.66 -6.31 9.53
CA LEU A 164 -10.96 -7.35 10.30
C LEU A 164 -10.85 -7.01 11.81
N GLY A 165 -11.39 -5.87 12.25
CA GLY A 165 -11.37 -5.42 13.63
C GLY A 165 -9.96 -5.16 14.18
N LEU A 166 -9.04 -4.74 13.33
CA LEU A 166 -7.64 -4.45 13.70
C LEU A 166 -7.47 -3.00 14.15
N THR A 167 -8.40 -2.13 13.81
CA THR A 167 -8.43 -0.72 14.19
C THR A 167 -9.88 -0.23 14.27
N GLU A 168 -10.13 0.75 15.13
CA GLU A 168 -11.39 1.50 15.20
C GLU A 168 -11.24 2.90 14.56
N HIS A 169 -10.02 3.25 14.15
CA HIS A 169 -9.72 4.55 13.56
C HIS A 169 -10.03 4.57 12.06
N SER A 170 -10.33 5.75 11.55
CA SER A 170 -10.53 6.04 10.12
C SER A 170 -9.41 6.88 9.51
N ASP A 171 -8.59 7.51 10.35
CA ASP A 171 -7.42 8.28 9.96
C ASP A 171 -6.25 7.34 9.59
N PRO A 172 -5.65 7.47 8.40
CA PRO A 172 -4.57 6.58 7.96
C PRO A 172 -3.35 6.54 8.88
N ILE A 173 -2.98 7.66 9.52
CA ILE A 173 -1.80 7.72 10.41
C ILE A 173 -2.07 6.95 11.69
N ARG A 174 -3.28 7.05 12.24
CA ARG A 174 -3.68 6.23 13.40
C ARG A 174 -3.78 4.75 13.06
N ILE A 175 -4.33 4.41 11.89
CA ILE A 175 -4.38 3.01 11.42
C ILE A 175 -2.97 2.43 11.26
N GLU A 176 -2.04 3.19 10.66
CA GLU A 176 -0.63 2.80 10.53
C GLU A 176 -0.04 2.44 11.91
N ARG A 177 -0.23 3.30 12.92
CA ARG A 177 0.27 3.08 14.28
C ARG A 177 -0.35 1.85 14.95
N ASP A 178 -1.65 1.63 14.79
CA ASP A 178 -2.32 0.44 15.32
C ASP A 178 -1.72 -0.83 14.71
N LEU A 179 -1.57 -0.86 13.38
CA LEU A 179 -1.03 -2.02 12.67
C LEU A 179 0.44 -2.29 13.05
N MET A 180 1.26 -1.24 13.22
CA MET A 180 2.65 -1.37 13.69
C MET A 180 2.74 -2.01 15.08
N GLY A 181 1.77 -1.77 15.97
CA GLY A 181 1.72 -2.40 17.29
C GLY A 181 1.26 -3.87 17.27
N LEU A 182 0.59 -4.29 16.20
CA LEU A 182 0.03 -5.64 16.05
C LEU A 182 0.94 -6.60 15.28
N LEU A 183 1.74 -6.08 14.33
CA LEU A 183 2.47 -6.87 13.35
C LEU A 183 3.99 -6.75 13.53
N PRO A 184 4.77 -7.81 13.27
CA PRO A 184 6.23 -7.73 13.19
C PRO A 184 6.68 -6.74 12.12
N GLN A 185 7.72 -5.93 12.42
CA GLN A 185 8.23 -4.90 11.51
C GLN A 185 8.69 -5.45 10.14
N ALA A 186 9.25 -6.66 10.12
CA ALA A 186 9.65 -7.33 8.88
C ALA A 186 8.47 -7.59 7.92
N ASP A 187 7.23 -7.59 8.43
CA ASP A 187 6.03 -7.90 7.67
C ASP A 187 5.20 -6.66 7.29
N TRP A 188 5.57 -5.45 7.72
CA TRP A 188 4.73 -4.25 7.54
C TRP A 188 4.39 -3.92 6.09
N GLU A 189 5.37 -3.98 5.17
CA GLU A 189 5.09 -3.67 3.76
C GLU A 189 4.31 -4.79 3.08
N ASN A 190 4.75 -6.04 3.24
CA ASN A 190 4.06 -7.19 2.66
C ASN A 190 2.63 -7.35 3.20
N TRP A 191 2.37 -6.94 4.43
CA TRP A 191 1.02 -6.84 4.96
C TRP A 191 0.14 -5.92 4.12
N SER A 192 0.60 -4.71 3.82
CA SER A 192 -0.14 -3.75 3.00
C SER A 192 -0.45 -4.31 1.62
N ILE A 193 0.55 -4.87 0.94
CA ILE A 193 0.40 -5.47 -0.39
C ILE A 193 -0.62 -6.60 -0.37
N ARG A 194 -0.52 -7.53 0.59
CA ARG A 194 -1.43 -8.68 0.67
C ARG A 194 -2.87 -8.26 0.98
N LEU A 195 -3.07 -7.22 1.80
CA LEU A 195 -4.40 -6.65 1.99
C LEU A 195 -4.94 -5.98 0.71
N ILE A 196 -4.09 -5.34 -0.08
CA ILE A 196 -4.50 -4.79 -1.38
C ILE A 196 -4.96 -5.93 -2.30
N TYR A 197 -4.18 -7.00 -2.43
CA TYR A 197 -4.54 -8.19 -3.21
C TYR A 197 -5.86 -8.80 -2.72
N HIS A 198 -5.97 -9.04 -1.41
CA HIS A 198 -7.18 -9.59 -0.82
C HIS A 198 -8.40 -8.69 -1.02
N GLY A 199 -8.22 -7.37 -0.90
CA GLY A 199 -9.28 -6.39 -1.09
C GLY A 199 -9.73 -6.24 -2.55
N ARG A 200 -8.88 -6.60 -3.53
CA ARG A 200 -9.22 -6.64 -4.96
C ARG A 200 -9.91 -7.97 -5.32
N ALA A 201 -9.38 -9.10 -4.83
CA ALA A 201 -9.87 -10.43 -5.16
C ALA A 201 -11.17 -10.83 -4.41
N ILE A 202 -11.18 -10.70 -3.08
CA ILE A 202 -12.21 -11.26 -2.20
C ILE A 202 -13.01 -10.16 -1.50
N CYS A 203 -12.34 -9.28 -0.73
CA CYS A 203 -12.98 -8.31 0.15
C CYS A 203 -13.27 -6.98 -0.57
N LYS A 204 -14.04 -7.02 -1.66
CA LYS A 204 -14.41 -5.85 -2.47
C LYS A 204 -15.23 -4.85 -1.65
N ALA A 205 -15.20 -3.57 -2.06
CA ALA A 205 -15.81 -2.49 -1.28
C ALA A 205 -17.33 -2.65 -1.12
N ARG A 206 -18.05 -2.92 -2.22
CA ARG A 206 -19.53 -3.00 -2.24
C ARG A 206 -20.07 -4.41 -1.96
N SER A 207 -19.47 -5.45 -2.55
CA SER A 207 -19.93 -6.83 -2.44
C SER A 207 -18.73 -7.75 -2.16
N PRO A 208 -18.31 -7.87 -0.88
CA PRO A 208 -17.25 -8.79 -0.48
C PRO A 208 -17.75 -10.25 -0.56
N ALA A 209 -16.93 -11.15 -1.09
CA ALA A 209 -17.24 -12.58 -1.15
C ALA A 209 -16.91 -13.28 0.19
N CYS A 210 -17.68 -12.96 1.24
CA CYS A 210 -17.40 -13.43 2.61
C CYS A 210 -17.44 -14.97 2.75
N GLU A 211 -18.36 -15.64 2.06
CA GLU A 211 -18.48 -17.11 2.05
C GLU A 211 -17.23 -17.80 1.50
N ALA A 212 -16.58 -17.20 0.49
CA ALA A 212 -15.34 -17.69 -0.10
C ALA A 212 -14.07 -17.18 0.60
N CYS A 213 -14.21 -16.42 1.69
CA CYS A 213 -13.09 -15.77 2.36
C CYS A 213 -12.45 -16.68 3.41
N GLU A 214 -11.18 -17.06 3.20
CA GLU A 214 -10.37 -17.82 4.17
C GLU A 214 -10.05 -17.06 5.47
N LEU A 215 -10.47 -15.80 5.60
CA LEU A 215 -10.35 -15.01 6.82
C LEU A 215 -11.69 -14.85 7.56
N SER A 216 -12.78 -15.43 7.03
CA SER A 216 -14.15 -15.19 7.52
C SER A 216 -14.36 -15.61 8.97
N ASP A 217 -13.80 -16.75 9.40
CA ASP A 217 -13.85 -17.25 10.78
C ASP A 217 -13.14 -16.33 11.79
N LEU A 218 -12.21 -15.50 11.33
CA LEU A 218 -11.48 -14.51 12.13
C LEU A 218 -12.09 -13.11 12.03
N CYS A 219 -12.92 -12.85 11.01
CA CYS A 219 -13.40 -11.52 10.65
C CYS A 219 -14.68 -11.17 11.40
N PRO A 220 -14.70 -10.15 12.28
CA PRO A 220 -15.91 -9.75 12.99
C PRO A 220 -16.97 -9.11 12.08
N SER A 221 -16.59 -8.66 10.88
CA SER A 221 -17.52 -8.13 9.88
C SER A 221 -17.98 -9.15 8.84
N ALA A 222 -17.51 -10.40 8.89
CA ALA A 222 -18.09 -11.45 8.08
C ALA A 222 -19.48 -11.76 8.63
N SER A 223 -20.52 -11.57 7.82
CA SER A 223 -21.85 -12.07 8.13
C SER A 223 -21.74 -13.59 8.29
N SER A 224 -21.90 -14.10 9.50
CA SER A 224 -22.46 -15.44 9.67
C SER A 224 -23.86 -15.35 9.07
N GLU A 225 -24.15 -16.12 8.03
CA GLU A 225 -25.54 -16.40 7.66
C GLU A 225 -26.31 -16.74 8.95
N GLN A 226 -27.39 -15.99 9.19
CA GLN A 226 -28.56 -16.50 9.91
C GLN A 226 -29.46 -17.12 8.85
#